data_AF-A0A936EK22-F1
#
_entry.id   AF-A0A936EK22-F1
#
_cell.length_a   1.000
_cell.length_b   1.000
_cell.length_c   1.000
_cell.angle_alpha   90.00
_cell.angle_beta   90.00
_cell.angle_gamma   90.00
#
_symmetry.space_group_name_H-M   'P 1'
#
loop_
_entity.id
_entity.type
_entity.pdbx_description
1 polymer ?
#
loop_
_entity_poly.entity_id
_entity_poly.type
_entity_poly.pdbx_seq_one_letter_code
_entity_poly.pdbx_strand_id
1 'polypeptide(L)'
;MKQLLAAFIILGLLSCNKSSTDPIVPILPVVDSFTATVYNGYGAGKYKIGDTVDIFSIAIADNQVFDKWNSSETAILNASEEWHAWFIMPNRNVSFTGTLKTITPVALNFEQIRGRDRMKPVYYHFPAGHKGFVYLLHGTGGSALSTASNYEFKQLYKELINDNFGVIVTEAEESTTGVDANGDGKNKMVGCPC
;
A
#
# COMPACT_ATOMS: atom_id res chain seq x y z
N MET A 1 48.83 15.86 61.79
CA MET A 1 47.38 15.60 61.62
C MET A 1 46.84 16.60 60.61
N LYS A 2 46.19 16.08 59.57
CA LYS A 2 45.85 16.76 58.30
C LYS A 2 45.07 18.06 58.52
N GLN A 3 45.63 19.19 58.07
CA GLN A 3 44.89 20.42 57.83
C GLN A 3 44.73 20.61 56.33
N LEU A 4 43.49 20.91 55.92
CA LEU A 4 43.08 21.21 54.55
C LEU A 4 43.82 22.44 54.04
N LEU A 5 44.39 22.35 52.83
CA LEU A 5 44.70 23.52 52.02
C LEU A 5 44.05 23.37 50.66
N ALA A 6 43.13 24.29 50.36
CA ALA A 6 42.35 24.34 49.14
C ALA A 6 43.23 24.64 47.92
N ALA A 7 43.13 23.83 46.87
CA ALA A 7 43.73 24.11 45.57
C ALA A 7 42.75 24.96 44.75
N PHE A 8 43.07 26.24 44.58
CA PHE A 8 42.39 27.15 43.67
C PHE A 8 42.71 26.76 42.22
N ILE A 9 41.70 26.34 41.46
CA ILE A 9 41.80 26.06 40.02
C ILE A 9 41.77 27.41 39.29
N ILE A 10 42.89 27.79 38.69
CA ILE A 10 42.98 28.96 37.79
C ILE A 10 42.41 28.52 36.43
N LEU A 11 41.21 29.01 36.12
CA LEU A 11 40.54 28.81 34.84
C LEU A 11 41.21 29.72 33.79
N GLY A 12 42.01 29.13 32.89
CA GLY A 12 42.62 29.85 31.78
C GLY A 12 41.58 30.22 30.73
N LEU A 13 41.32 31.52 30.56
CA LEU A 13 40.51 32.06 29.47
C LEU A 13 41.29 31.95 28.15
N LEU A 14 41.07 30.87 27.39
CA LEU A 14 41.44 30.79 25.98
C LEU A 14 40.46 31.65 25.17
N SER A 15 40.84 32.91 24.94
CA SER A 15 40.16 33.80 23.99
C SER A 15 40.45 33.35 22.56
N CYS A 16 39.52 32.62 21.94
CA CYS A 16 39.52 32.39 20.51
C CYS A 16 39.15 33.69 19.78
N ASN A 17 40.13 34.40 19.22
CA ASN A 17 39.85 35.46 18.25
C ASN A 17 39.37 34.81 16.95
N LYS A 18 38.08 34.88 16.68
CA LYS A 18 37.49 34.48 15.39
C LYS A 18 37.96 35.46 14.33
N SER A 19 38.85 35.03 13.43
CA SER A 19 39.29 35.85 12.30
C SER A 19 38.10 36.08 11.36
N SER A 20 37.78 37.34 11.08
CA SER A 20 36.56 37.76 10.40
C SER A 20 36.75 37.98 8.89
N THR A 21 37.58 37.17 8.23
CA THR A 21 37.94 37.37 6.81
C THR A 21 37.73 36.15 5.92
N ASP A 22 36.83 35.24 6.28
CA ASP A 22 36.33 34.27 5.29
C ASP A 22 35.39 35.00 4.31
N PRO A 23 35.62 34.92 2.99
CA PRO A 23 34.68 35.44 2.01
C PRO A 23 33.34 34.74 2.21
N ILE A 24 32.28 35.51 2.41
CA ILE A 24 30.91 34.99 2.48
C ILE A 24 30.55 34.50 1.06
N VAL A 25 30.80 33.22 0.77
CA VAL A 25 30.22 32.56 -0.40
C VAL A 25 28.71 32.49 -0.13
N PRO A 26 27.84 33.05 -0.99
CA PRO A 26 26.41 32.84 -0.87
C PRO A 26 26.16 31.34 -0.98
N ILE A 27 25.76 30.70 0.11
CA ILE A 27 25.34 29.31 0.09
C ILE A 27 24.05 29.30 -0.73
N LEU A 28 24.11 28.88 -1.99
CA LEU A 28 22.89 28.61 -2.76
C LEU A 28 22.10 27.57 -1.96
N PRO A 29 20.79 27.75 -1.71
CA PRO A 29 20.01 26.72 -1.06
C PRO A 29 20.10 25.46 -1.91
N VAL A 30 20.68 24.39 -1.34
CA VAL A 30 20.67 23.07 -1.96
C VAL A 30 19.21 22.65 -2.05
N VAL A 31 18.70 22.53 -3.27
CA VAL A 31 17.35 21.98 -3.50
C VAL A 31 17.44 20.47 -3.27
N ASP A 32 17.03 20.05 -2.08
CA ASP A 32 17.00 18.64 -1.68
C ASP A 32 15.61 18.01 -1.82
N SER A 33 14.61 18.82 -2.20
CA SER A 33 13.22 18.40 -2.31
C SER A 33 12.54 18.88 -3.59
N PHE A 34 11.65 18.03 -4.10
CA PHE A 34 10.91 18.25 -5.33
C PHE A 34 9.43 17.91 -5.12
N THR A 35 8.57 18.42 -6.01
CA THR A 35 7.13 18.21 -5.94
C THR A 35 6.72 16.96 -6.72
N ALA A 36 5.97 16.08 -6.07
CA ALA A 36 5.17 15.05 -6.73
C ALA A 36 3.73 15.57 -6.86
N THR A 37 3.24 15.68 -8.09
CA THR A 37 1.85 16.02 -8.39
C THR A 37 1.09 14.75 -8.77
N VAL A 38 -0.08 14.55 -8.15
CA VAL A 38 -0.95 13.41 -8.44
C VAL A 38 -2.33 13.94 -8.80
N TYR A 39 -2.75 13.71 -10.04
CA TYR A 39 -4.09 13.99 -10.53
C TYR A 39 -4.94 12.73 -10.47
N ASN A 40 -6.23 12.87 -10.11
CA ASN A 40 -7.14 11.73 -9.91
C ASN A 40 -6.54 10.66 -8.99
N GLY A 41 -5.94 11.11 -7.89
CA GLY A 41 -5.30 10.26 -6.92
C GLY A 41 -4.82 11.01 -5.68
N TYR A 42 -4.07 10.29 -4.86
CA TYR A 42 -3.55 10.69 -3.56
C TYR A 42 -2.03 10.43 -3.53
N GLY A 43 -1.33 11.05 -2.57
CA GLY A 43 0.14 10.96 -2.45
C GLY A 43 0.91 12.13 -3.08
N ALA A 44 0.22 13.22 -3.44
CA ALA A 44 0.87 14.45 -3.86
C ALA A 44 1.56 15.16 -2.69
N GLY A 45 2.69 15.81 -2.93
CA GLY A 45 3.44 16.49 -1.88
C GLY A 45 4.82 16.97 -2.33
N LYS A 46 5.59 17.47 -1.36
CA LYS A 46 7.02 17.74 -1.53
C LYS A 46 7.82 16.69 -0.77
N TYR A 47 8.75 16.06 -1.47
CA TYR A 47 9.55 14.94 -0.96
C TYR A 47 11.02 15.19 -1.21
N LYS A 48 11.88 14.66 -0.34
CA LYS A 48 13.32 14.73 -0.54
C LYS A 48 13.76 13.75 -1.62
N ILE A 49 14.85 14.06 -2.30
CA ILE A 49 15.47 13.12 -3.25
C ILE A 49 15.77 11.80 -2.51
N GLY A 50 15.37 10.68 -3.11
CA GLY A 50 15.59 9.35 -2.54
C GLY A 50 14.48 8.87 -1.61
N ASP A 51 13.49 9.70 -1.26
CA ASP A 51 12.32 9.26 -0.51
C ASP A 51 11.52 8.25 -1.34
N THR A 52 11.01 7.19 -0.69
CA THR A 52 9.97 6.35 -1.27
C THR A 52 8.64 7.08 -1.14
N VAL A 53 7.97 7.29 -2.28
CA VAL A 53 6.68 7.98 -2.34
C VAL A 53 5.61 7.02 -2.83
N ASP A 54 4.63 6.76 -1.98
CA ASP A 54 3.43 5.98 -2.32
C ASP A 54 2.36 6.89 -2.94
N ILE A 55 1.77 6.43 -4.04
CA ILE A 55 0.65 7.07 -4.70
C ILE A 55 -0.50 6.08 -4.89
N PHE A 56 -1.73 6.58 -4.78
CA PHE A 56 -2.94 5.80 -4.93
C PHE A 56 -3.86 6.50 -5.91
N SER A 57 -4.53 5.78 -6.80
CA SER A 57 -5.55 6.41 -7.64
C SER A 57 -6.78 6.77 -6.82
N ILE A 58 -7.66 7.59 -7.39
CA ILE A 58 -8.88 8.03 -6.74
C ILE A 58 -9.77 6.84 -6.35
N ALA A 59 -10.62 7.03 -5.34
CA ALA A 59 -11.70 6.11 -5.06
C ALA A 59 -12.63 5.98 -6.28
N ILE A 60 -12.85 4.75 -6.74
CA ILE A 60 -13.63 4.40 -7.93
C ILE A 60 -15.12 4.22 -7.62
N ALA A 61 -15.97 4.67 -8.54
CA ALA A 61 -17.40 4.38 -8.51
C ALA A 61 -17.67 2.92 -8.94
N ASP A 62 -18.90 2.44 -8.74
CA ASP A 62 -19.22 1.03 -9.02
C ASP A 62 -19.15 0.62 -10.50
N ASN A 63 -19.24 1.58 -11.41
CA ASN A 63 -19.14 1.39 -12.85
C ASN A 63 -17.72 1.66 -13.41
N GLN A 64 -16.70 1.67 -12.55
CA GLN A 64 -15.33 1.97 -12.93
C GLN A 64 -14.34 1.02 -12.25
N VAL A 65 -13.18 0.84 -12.86
CA VAL A 65 -11.98 0.32 -12.21
C VAL A 65 -10.77 1.14 -12.64
N PHE A 66 -9.66 0.96 -11.92
CA PHE A 66 -8.39 1.54 -12.31
C PHE A 66 -7.96 1.01 -13.69
N ASP A 67 -7.38 1.87 -14.51
CA ASP A 67 -6.79 1.51 -15.81
C ASP A 67 -5.27 1.54 -15.68
N LYS A 68 -4.68 2.74 -15.55
CA LYS A 68 -3.24 2.92 -15.37
C LYS A 68 -2.86 4.30 -14.87
N TRP A 69 -1.59 4.47 -14.55
CA TRP A 69 -0.96 5.78 -14.36
C TRP A 69 -0.49 6.33 -15.71
N ASN A 70 -1.00 7.51 -16.08
CA ASN A 70 -0.53 8.25 -17.24
C ASN A 70 0.48 9.32 -16.82
N SER A 71 1.69 9.25 -17.38
CA SER A 71 2.77 10.22 -17.19
C SER A 71 3.86 10.02 -18.24
N SER A 72 4.67 11.06 -18.49
CA SER A 72 5.96 10.89 -19.16
C SER A 72 7.01 10.17 -18.29
N GLU A 73 6.72 10.03 -16.99
CA GLU A 73 7.61 9.48 -15.97
C GLU A 73 7.17 8.08 -15.51
N THR A 74 6.25 7.40 -16.21
CA THR A 74 5.74 6.06 -15.78
C THR A 74 6.83 5.02 -15.55
N ALA A 75 7.98 5.15 -16.22
CA ALA A 75 9.12 4.24 -16.08
C ALA A 75 9.76 4.22 -14.68
N ILE A 76 9.49 5.21 -13.82
CA ILE A 76 10.02 5.22 -12.44
C ILE A 76 9.07 4.55 -11.43
N LEU A 77 7.83 4.26 -11.83
CA LEU A 77 6.87 3.57 -10.97
C LEU A 77 7.22 2.09 -10.89
N ASN A 78 7.05 1.49 -9.71
CA ASN A 78 7.20 0.04 -9.55
C ASN A 78 6.14 -0.75 -10.35
N ALA A 79 4.94 -0.20 -10.47
CA ALA A 79 3.80 -0.80 -11.14
C ALA A 79 2.86 0.29 -11.70
N SER A 80 2.94 0.58 -13.00
CA SER A 80 2.09 1.62 -13.63
C SER A 80 0.64 1.19 -13.82
N GLU A 81 0.37 -0.11 -13.82
CA GLU A 81 -0.95 -0.71 -14.05
C GLU A 81 -1.64 -1.15 -12.75
N GLU A 82 -1.08 -0.80 -11.58
CA GLU A 82 -1.69 -1.07 -10.28
C GLU A 82 -2.26 0.20 -9.64
N TRP A 83 -3.41 0.07 -8.97
CA TRP A 83 -4.12 1.19 -8.31
C TRP A 83 -3.25 1.89 -7.25
N HIS A 84 -2.41 1.12 -6.57
CA HIS A 84 -1.33 1.58 -5.70
C HIS A 84 0.00 1.40 -6.44
N ALA A 85 0.81 2.44 -6.45
CA ALA A 85 2.16 2.40 -6.98
C ALA A 85 3.09 3.21 -6.08
N TRP A 86 4.38 2.99 -6.22
CA TRP A 86 5.41 3.76 -5.54
C TRP A 86 6.60 4.02 -6.45
N PHE A 87 7.36 5.06 -6.13
CA PHE A 87 8.59 5.41 -6.81
C PHE A 87 9.59 6.03 -5.84
N ILE A 88 10.86 6.10 -6.26
CA ILE A 88 11.90 6.83 -5.54
C ILE A 88 11.96 8.26 -6.08
N MET A 89 11.80 9.25 -5.21
CA MET A 89 11.71 10.65 -5.60
C MET A 89 13.00 11.11 -6.32
N PRO A 90 12.92 11.54 -7.59
CA PRO A 90 14.09 11.97 -8.32
C PRO A 90 14.47 13.42 -7.99
N ASN A 91 15.59 13.88 -8.54
CA ASN A 91 16.04 15.26 -8.47
C ASN A 91 15.28 16.22 -9.42
N ARG A 92 13.97 15.99 -9.60
CA ARG A 92 13.07 16.80 -10.43
C ARG A 92 11.63 16.64 -9.97
N ASN A 93 10.79 17.61 -10.33
CA ASN A 93 9.34 17.45 -10.14
C ASN A 93 8.80 16.34 -11.04
N VAL A 94 7.80 15.62 -10.55
CA VAL A 94 7.12 14.55 -11.30
C VAL A 94 5.61 14.73 -11.21
N SER A 95 4.89 14.22 -12.21
CA SER A 95 3.44 14.31 -12.27
C SER A 95 2.86 12.99 -12.75
N PHE A 96 1.83 12.49 -12.06
CA PHE A 96 1.11 11.27 -12.43
C PHE A 96 -0.40 11.53 -12.46
N THR A 97 -1.09 10.93 -13.42
CA THR A 97 -2.55 11.01 -13.51
C THR A 97 -3.13 9.61 -13.49
N GLY A 98 -3.96 9.30 -12.50
CA GLY A 98 -4.70 8.04 -12.48
C GLY A 98 -5.80 8.05 -13.53
N THR A 99 -5.81 7.07 -14.44
CA THR A 99 -6.88 6.86 -15.41
C THR A 99 -7.79 5.72 -14.95
N LEU A 100 -9.06 5.83 -15.33
CA LEU A 100 -10.09 4.85 -15.01
C LEU A 100 -10.69 4.30 -16.30
N LYS A 101 -11.03 3.02 -16.29
CA LYS A 101 -11.82 2.37 -17.35
C LYS A 101 -13.24 2.14 -16.84
N THR A 102 -14.22 2.42 -17.70
CA THR A 102 -15.64 2.14 -17.42
C THR A 102 -15.88 0.65 -17.55
N ILE A 103 -16.62 0.09 -16.59
CA ILE A 103 -17.07 -1.30 -16.60
C ILE A 103 -18.57 -1.37 -16.38
N THR A 104 -19.17 -2.50 -16.72
CA THR A 104 -20.51 -2.83 -16.24
C THR A 104 -20.44 -3.07 -14.74
N PRO A 105 -21.28 -2.42 -13.89
CA PRO A 105 -21.29 -2.68 -12.47
C PRO A 105 -21.48 -4.16 -12.15
N VAL A 106 -20.68 -4.64 -11.21
CA VAL A 106 -20.66 -6.05 -10.80
C VAL A 106 -20.98 -6.15 -9.32
N ALA A 107 -21.94 -7.00 -8.99
CA ALA A 107 -22.18 -7.48 -7.63
C ALA A 107 -21.84 -8.97 -7.54
N LEU A 108 -21.20 -9.35 -6.43
CA LEU A 108 -21.03 -10.76 -6.08
C LEU A 108 -22.34 -11.28 -5.50
N ASN A 109 -22.77 -12.45 -5.96
CA ASN A 109 -23.80 -13.23 -5.29
C ASN A 109 -23.24 -13.82 -4.00
N PHE A 110 -24.12 -14.09 -3.04
CA PHE A 110 -23.77 -14.73 -1.78
C PHE A 110 -24.59 -15.99 -1.59
N GLU A 111 -23.90 -17.09 -1.27
CA GLU A 111 -24.54 -18.35 -0.91
C GLU A 111 -23.78 -19.01 0.25
N GLN A 112 -24.51 -19.87 0.98
CA GLN A 112 -23.91 -20.81 1.91
C GLN A 112 -23.68 -22.11 1.16
N ILE A 113 -22.43 -22.53 0.99
CA ILE A 113 -22.07 -23.77 0.31
C ILE A 113 -21.55 -24.78 1.34
N ARG A 114 -22.01 -26.02 1.25
CA ARG A 114 -21.54 -27.09 2.14
C ARG A 114 -20.11 -27.49 1.76
N GLY A 115 -19.14 -27.24 2.65
CA GLY A 115 -17.81 -27.83 2.60
C GLY A 115 -17.85 -29.32 3.00
N ARG A 116 -16.71 -29.89 3.43
CA ARG A 116 -16.68 -31.30 3.87
C ARG A 116 -17.71 -31.56 4.98
N ASP A 117 -17.67 -30.74 6.03
CA ASP A 117 -18.41 -31.02 7.27
C ASP A 117 -19.41 -29.92 7.67
N ARG A 118 -19.33 -28.71 7.08
CA ARG A 118 -20.17 -27.56 7.45
C ARG A 118 -20.45 -26.59 6.32
N MET A 119 -21.47 -25.74 6.49
CA MET A 119 -21.79 -24.64 5.58
C MET A 119 -20.74 -23.54 5.70
N LYS A 120 -20.38 -22.95 4.56
CA LYS A 120 -19.41 -21.87 4.45
C LYS A 120 -19.99 -20.72 3.62
N PRO A 121 -19.79 -19.46 4.04
CA PRO A 121 -20.11 -18.32 3.20
C PRO A 121 -19.21 -18.32 1.96
N VAL A 122 -19.83 -18.19 0.79
CA VAL A 122 -19.14 -18.07 -0.50
C VAL A 122 -19.74 -16.90 -1.26
N TYR A 123 -18.87 -16.03 -1.76
CA TYR A 123 -19.25 -14.95 -2.68
C TYR A 123 -18.77 -15.30 -4.08
N TYR A 124 -19.58 -15.09 -5.11
CA TYR A 124 -19.19 -15.44 -6.46
C TYR A 124 -19.88 -14.62 -7.53
N HIS A 125 -19.28 -14.58 -8.72
CA HIS A 125 -19.93 -14.05 -9.91
C HIS A 125 -19.38 -14.78 -11.14
N PHE A 126 -20.26 -15.25 -12.02
CA PHE A 126 -19.90 -16.03 -13.20
C PHE A 126 -20.44 -15.36 -14.46
N PRO A 127 -19.59 -14.63 -15.21
CA PRO A 127 -19.96 -14.12 -16.52
C PRO A 127 -20.35 -15.25 -17.47
N ALA A 128 -21.30 -14.99 -18.37
CA ALA A 128 -21.66 -15.94 -19.42
C ALA A 128 -20.45 -16.16 -20.34
N GLY A 129 -20.06 -17.42 -20.55
CA GLY A 129 -18.89 -17.75 -21.37
C GLY A 129 -17.55 -17.35 -20.74
N HIS A 130 -17.47 -17.30 -19.41
CA HIS A 130 -16.23 -17.01 -18.69
C HIS A 130 -15.06 -17.90 -19.15
N LYS A 131 -13.86 -17.32 -19.19
CA LYS A 131 -12.61 -17.96 -19.63
C LYS A 131 -12.07 -18.98 -18.63
N GLY A 132 -12.46 -18.86 -17.37
CA GLY A 132 -12.01 -19.70 -16.26
C GLY A 132 -12.49 -19.13 -14.92
N PHE A 133 -12.03 -19.74 -13.82
CA PHE A 133 -12.35 -19.31 -12.46
C PHE A 133 -11.10 -18.84 -11.72
N VAL A 134 -11.25 -17.79 -10.92
CA VAL A 134 -10.24 -17.32 -9.98
C VAL A 134 -10.77 -17.46 -8.57
N TYR A 135 -10.02 -18.16 -7.72
CA TYR A 135 -10.29 -18.27 -6.29
C TYR A 135 -9.56 -17.16 -5.55
N LEU A 136 -10.31 -16.32 -4.84
CA LEU A 136 -9.77 -15.30 -3.96
C LEU A 136 -9.88 -15.80 -2.51
N LEU A 137 -8.73 -15.92 -1.87
CA LEU A 137 -8.60 -16.45 -0.52
C LEU A 137 -8.17 -15.32 0.42
N HIS A 138 -8.73 -15.31 1.62
CA HIS A 138 -8.31 -14.37 2.66
C HIS A 138 -7.08 -14.91 3.41
N GLY A 139 -6.27 -13.97 3.94
CA GLY A 139 -5.17 -14.29 4.84
C GLY A 139 -5.63 -14.66 6.24
N THR A 140 -4.66 -14.91 7.11
CA THR A 140 -4.87 -15.17 8.53
C THR A 140 -5.64 -14.04 9.22
N GLY A 141 -6.64 -14.38 10.03
CA GLY A 141 -7.52 -13.41 10.70
C GLY A 141 -8.53 -12.71 9.79
N GLY A 142 -8.53 -13.02 8.49
CA GLY A 142 -9.51 -12.56 7.53
C GLY A 142 -10.75 -13.46 7.46
N SER A 143 -11.68 -13.04 6.61
CA SER A 143 -12.88 -13.78 6.23
C SER A 143 -13.21 -13.59 4.75
N ALA A 144 -14.05 -14.45 4.19
CA ALA A 144 -14.56 -14.29 2.83
C ALA A 144 -15.28 -12.95 2.66
N LEU A 145 -16.03 -12.51 3.69
CA LEU A 145 -16.69 -11.19 3.69
C LEU A 145 -15.66 -10.04 3.62
N SER A 146 -14.57 -10.12 4.38
CA SER A 146 -13.53 -9.09 4.35
C SER A 146 -12.88 -9.00 2.96
N THR A 147 -12.57 -10.14 2.33
CA THR A 147 -12.03 -10.18 0.97
C THR A 147 -13.04 -9.66 -0.05
N ALA A 148 -14.32 -9.97 0.06
CA ALA A 148 -15.35 -9.46 -0.84
C ALA A 148 -15.64 -7.95 -0.64
N SER A 149 -15.29 -7.37 0.51
CA SER A 149 -15.64 -6.00 0.88
C SER A 149 -14.48 -5.01 0.78
N ASN A 150 -13.25 -5.48 0.94
CA ASN A 150 -12.04 -4.67 0.96
C ASN A 150 -11.77 -4.01 -0.40
N TYR A 151 -11.31 -2.76 -0.35
CA TYR A 151 -11.21 -1.91 -1.54
C TYR A 151 -10.27 -2.49 -2.61
N GLU A 152 -9.10 -3.00 -2.23
CA GLU A 152 -8.14 -3.62 -3.16
C GLU A 152 -8.72 -4.85 -3.86
N PHE A 153 -9.35 -5.75 -3.10
CA PHE A 153 -9.98 -6.95 -3.67
C PHE A 153 -11.19 -6.61 -4.52
N LYS A 154 -11.91 -5.52 -4.22
CA LYS A 154 -12.96 -5.00 -5.09
C LYS A 154 -12.44 -4.60 -6.45
N GLN A 155 -11.29 -3.93 -6.51
CA GLN A 155 -10.64 -3.63 -7.79
C GLN A 155 -10.31 -4.91 -8.54
N LEU A 156 -9.65 -5.85 -7.86
CA LEU A 156 -9.21 -7.10 -8.46
C LEU A 156 -10.38 -7.90 -9.03
N TYR A 157 -11.43 -8.17 -8.26
CA TYR A 157 -12.53 -8.99 -8.79
C TYR A 157 -13.31 -8.28 -9.90
N LYS A 158 -13.47 -6.94 -9.82
CA LYS A 158 -14.16 -6.17 -10.87
C LYS A 158 -13.38 -6.26 -12.18
N GLU A 159 -12.06 -6.17 -12.11
CA GLU A 159 -11.18 -6.33 -13.26
C GLU A 159 -11.21 -7.75 -13.83
N LEU A 160 -11.09 -8.78 -12.99
CA LEU A 160 -11.19 -10.18 -13.41
C LEU A 160 -12.51 -10.46 -14.14
N ILE A 161 -13.62 -9.95 -13.61
CA ILE A 161 -14.96 -10.15 -14.17
C ILE A 161 -15.12 -9.36 -15.48
N ASN A 162 -14.60 -8.13 -15.54
CA ASN A 162 -14.54 -7.35 -16.78
C ASN A 162 -13.71 -8.05 -17.86
N ASP A 163 -12.66 -8.77 -17.46
CA ASP A 163 -11.81 -9.57 -18.35
C ASP A 163 -12.41 -10.96 -18.65
N ASN A 164 -13.67 -11.17 -18.25
CA ASN A 164 -14.49 -12.36 -18.48
C ASN A 164 -13.99 -13.61 -17.73
N PHE A 165 -13.51 -13.46 -16.50
CA PHE A 165 -13.29 -14.56 -15.56
C PHE A 165 -14.43 -14.67 -14.54
N GLY A 166 -14.74 -15.89 -14.12
CA GLY A 166 -15.57 -16.13 -12.95
C GLY A 166 -14.73 -15.95 -11.68
N VAL A 167 -15.32 -15.36 -10.65
CA VAL A 167 -14.65 -15.17 -9.36
C VAL A 167 -15.38 -15.95 -8.27
N ILE A 168 -14.61 -16.58 -7.38
CA ILE A 168 -15.10 -17.27 -6.18
C ILE A 168 -14.28 -16.77 -4.98
N VAL A 169 -14.94 -16.19 -3.99
CA VAL A 169 -14.36 -15.86 -2.68
C VAL A 169 -14.91 -16.85 -1.68
N THR A 170 -14.04 -17.65 -1.07
CA THR A 170 -14.45 -18.72 -0.15
C THR A 170 -13.89 -18.54 1.24
N GLU A 171 -14.60 -19.07 2.24
CA GLU A 171 -14.27 -18.96 3.65
C GLU A 171 -13.37 -20.10 4.12
N ALA A 172 -12.45 -19.78 5.04
CA ALA A 172 -11.65 -20.79 5.71
C ALA A 172 -12.45 -21.56 6.77
N GLU A 173 -11.99 -22.78 7.08
CA GLU A 173 -12.61 -23.63 8.12
C GLU A 173 -12.55 -22.99 9.51
N GLU A 174 -11.39 -22.48 9.90
CA GLU A 174 -11.15 -21.86 11.20
C GLU A 174 -11.86 -20.51 11.29
N SER A 175 -11.91 -19.73 10.20
CA SER A 175 -12.71 -18.50 10.16
C SER A 175 -14.21 -18.77 10.27
N THR A 176 -14.71 -19.88 9.71
CA THR A 176 -16.12 -20.29 9.84
C THR A 176 -16.48 -20.64 11.29
N THR A 177 -15.55 -21.22 12.05
CA THR A 177 -15.81 -21.66 13.44
C THR A 177 -15.38 -20.68 14.51
N GLY A 178 -14.47 -19.76 14.18
CA GLY A 178 -13.76 -18.96 15.16
C GLY A 178 -12.83 -19.80 16.06
N VAL A 179 -12.55 -21.06 15.70
CA VAL A 179 -11.72 -21.97 16.47
C VAL A 179 -10.38 -22.12 15.76
N ASP A 180 -9.33 -21.79 16.49
CA ASP A 180 -7.94 -22.09 16.15
C ASP A 180 -7.70 -23.60 16.29
N ALA A 181 -7.84 -24.33 15.18
CA ALA A 181 -7.82 -25.79 15.20
C ALA A 181 -6.40 -26.36 15.33
N ASN A 182 -5.37 -25.57 14.99
CA ASN A 182 -3.97 -25.98 15.05
C ASN A 182 -3.22 -25.45 16.30
N GLY A 183 -3.84 -24.55 17.07
CA GLY A 183 -3.31 -24.02 18.33
C GLY A 183 -2.21 -22.96 18.15
N ASP A 184 -2.11 -22.33 16.98
CA ASP A 184 -1.08 -21.33 16.67
C ASP A 184 -1.47 -19.88 17.05
N GLY A 185 -2.64 -19.73 17.67
CA GLY A 185 -3.23 -18.47 18.11
C GLY A 185 -3.93 -17.68 17.00
N LYS A 186 -4.16 -18.27 15.81
CA LYS A 186 -4.69 -17.55 14.65
C LYS A 186 -5.64 -18.40 13.79
N ASN A 187 -6.72 -17.80 13.30
CA ASN A 187 -7.64 -18.46 12.37
C ASN A 187 -7.14 -18.34 10.92
N LYS A 188 -6.96 -19.47 10.23
CA LYS A 188 -6.36 -19.57 8.90
C LYS A 188 -7.17 -20.43 7.94
N MET A 189 -6.93 -20.21 6.64
CA MET A 189 -7.13 -21.25 5.62
C MET A 189 -6.30 -22.46 6.06
N VAL A 190 -6.97 -23.55 6.45
CA VAL A 190 -6.31 -24.78 6.91
C VAL A 190 -5.21 -25.13 5.92
N GLY A 191 -3.97 -25.11 6.41
CA GLY A 191 -2.82 -25.53 5.62
C GLY A 191 -3.07 -26.95 5.13
N CYS A 192 -2.84 -27.19 3.84
CA CYS A 192 -2.66 -28.55 3.37
C CYS A 192 -1.60 -29.19 4.29
N PRO A 193 -1.89 -30.34 4.93
CA PRO A 193 -0.88 -31.01 5.74
C PRO A 193 0.24 -31.45 4.81
N CYS A 194 1.34 -30.71 4.82
CA CYS A 194 2.62 -31.15 4.28
C CYS A 194 3.26 -32.11 5.30
#